data_AF-A0A934VAS7-F1
#
_entry.id   AF-A0A934VAS7-F1
#
_cell.length_a   1.000
_cell.length_b   1.000
_cell.length_c   1.000
_cell.angle_alpha   90.00
_cell.angle_beta   90.00
_cell.angle_gamma   90.00
#
_symmetry.space_group_name_H-M   'P 1'
#
loop_
_entity.id
_entity.type
_entity.pdbx_description
1 polymer ?
#
loop_
_entity_poly.entity_id
_entity_poly.type
_entity_poly.pdbx_seq_one_letter_code
_entity_poly.pdbx_strand_id
1 'polypeptide(L)'
;MFRSTIIVFFALLASLTANPLVYEGGSGPGKGSHIVFLASDHEYRTEETCPALARILARHHGFKCTVLFGLDKNGEIEAGASNIPGMEALDDADLLVIFTRFLNLPDDQMAHLDAYLERGGPVVGMRTASHAFKIPAGSKYAKYDYRSKVPGYEKGFGHQVLGNTWVGHYGKNHKQGTRIEIVPEQKDHVILRGVKDHAFCHAGGYVGEVRDGFTVLTNSQPLVSMDPDSKADPKKPPMPSTWTRHYESKDGGKHRVFHSTQGASLDLLDDSYRRLLINGIFWASGKEASIQPDMNIAFVGPFKPSRFSFGGHVKGVKPADLAEWTSPIMPASNSAPNKPRKNPAKPAK
;
A
#
# COMPACT_ATOMS: atom_id res chain seq x y z
N MET A 1 43.30 -34.15 33.93
CA MET A 1 42.60 -32.93 33.48
C MET A 1 41.90 -33.23 32.17
N PHE A 2 40.62 -33.58 32.18
CA PHE A 2 39.80 -33.67 30.97
C PHE A 2 38.66 -32.66 31.14
N ARG A 3 38.72 -31.56 30.37
CA ARG A 3 37.64 -30.57 30.30
C ARG A 3 36.68 -31.04 29.21
N SER A 4 35.52 -31.53 29.63
CA SER A 4 34.40 -31.79 28.73
C SER A 4 33.71 -30.47 28.41
N THR A 5 33.84 -30.03 27.15
CA THR A 5 33.09 -28.89 26.62
C THR A 5 31.69 -29.37 26.22
N ILE A 6 30.66 -28.92 26.96
CA ILE A 6 29.27 -29.12 26.58
C ILE A 6 28.93 -28.07 25.51
N ILE A 7 28.67 -28.52 24.28
CA ILE A 7 28.11 -27.69 23.22
C ILE A 7 26.59 -27.78 23.36
N VAL A 8 25.96 -26.69 23.78
CA VAL A 8 24.50 -26.55 23.79
C VAL A 8 24.06 -26.08 22.42
N PHE A 9 23.42 -26.95 21.64
CA PHE A 9 22.70 -26.57 20.42
C PHE A 9 21.37 -25.92 20.82
N PHE A 10 21.26 -24.60 20.66
CA PHE A 10 19.97 -23.93 20.61
C PHE A 10 19.33 -24.25 19.25
N ALA A 11 18.42 -25.21 19.22
CA ALA A 11 17.52 -25.38 18.10
C ALA A 11 16.53 -24.20 18.10
N LEU A 12 16.76 -23.23 17.22
CA LEU A 12 15.79 -22.18 16.94
C LEU A 12 14.58 -22.86 16.29
N LEU A 13 13.49 -23.01 17.05
CA LEU A 13 12.18 -23.33 16.49
C LEU A 13 11.79 -22.15 15.59
N ALA A 14 12.06 -22.28 14.29
CA ALA A 14 11.50 -21.38 13.29
C ALA A 14 9.99 -21.60 13.29
N SER A 15 9.26 -20.73 13.98
CA SER A 15 7.80 -20.70 13.91
C SER A 15 7.40 -20.59 12.44
N LEU A 16 6.65 -21.58 11.96
CA LEU A 16 6.03 -21.64 10.63
C LEU A 16 4.91 -20.58 10.49
N THR A 17 5.14 -19.35 10.93
CA THR A 17 4.20 -18.27 10.65
C THR A 17 4.46 -17.81 9.22
N ALA A 18 3.45 -17.97 8.35
CA ALA A 18 3.58 -17.58 6.96
C ALA A 18 3.78 -16.07 6.78
N ASN A 19 3.19 -15.23 7.65
CA ASN A 19 3.60 -13.84 7.90
C ASN A 19 4.45 -13.76 9.18
N PRO A 20 5.25 -12.70 9.41
CA PRO A 20 5.52 -11.58 8.51
C PRO A 20 6.63 -11.87 7.47
N LEU A 21 6.66 -11.10 6.38
CA LEU A 21 7.86 -10.93 5.54
C LEU A 21 8.65 -9.73 6.07
N VAL A 22 9.86 -9.95 6.56
CA VAL A 22 10.69 -8.90 7.17
C VAL A 22 11.97 -8.67 6.36
N TYR A 23 12.22 -7.40 6.06
CA TYR A 23 13.46 -6.89 5.51
C TYR A 23 14.11 -5.99 6.56
N GLU A 24 15.20 -6.45 7.20
CA GLU A 24 15.81 -5.75 8.36
C GLU A 24 16.37 -4.36 8.03
N GLY A 25 16.66 -4.08 6.76
CA GLY A 25 17.32 -2.85 6.35
C GLY A 25 18.81 -2.84 6.70
N GLY A 26 19.55 -1.94 6.04
CA GLY A 26 20.97 -1.72 6.27
C GLY A 26 21.28 -0.35 6.86
N SER A 27 22.37 0.26 6.36
CA SER A 27 22.68 1.66 6.62
C SER A 27 21.81 2.60 5.78
N GLY A 28 21.54 3.80 6.30
CA GLY A 28 20.87 4.87 5.56
C GLY A 28 20.00 5.72 6.47
N PRO A 29 19.31 6.74 5.92
CA PRO A 29 18.44 7.63 6.68
C PRO A 29 17.31 6.92 7.46
N GLY A 30 16.90 5.75 6.98
CA GLY A 30 15.86 4.90 7.57
C GLY A 30 16.35 4.02 8.73
N LYS A 31 17.65 3.95 9.00
CA LYS A 31 18.20 3.09 10.05
C LYS A 31 17.56 3.40 11.41
N GLY A 32 17.09 2.36 12.08
CA GLY A 32 16.40 2.46 13.36
C GLY A 32 14.93 2.87 13.26
N SER A 33 14.37 2.98 12.06
CA SER A 33 12.94 3.19 11.85
C SER A 33 12.27 1.96 11.22
N HIS A 34 11.07 1.63 11.68
CA HIS A 34 10.29 0.47 11.27
C HIS A 34 9.01 0.87 10.52
N ILE A 35 8.91 0.43 9.27
CA ILE A 35 7.74 0.61 8.42
C ILE A 35 6.97 -0.72 8.34
N VAL A 36 5.67 -0.70 8.61
CA VAL A 36 4.78 -1.83 8.38
C VAL A 36 3.91 -1.58 7.16
N PHE A 37 3.91 -2.52 6.23
CA PHE A 37 3.07 -2.53 5.03
C PHE A 37 1.91 -3.50 5.22
N LEU A 38 0.67 -3.04 5.01
CA LEU A 38 -0.51 -3.89 4.93
C LEU A 38 -0.91 -4.07 3.45
N ALA A 39 -0.79 -5.29 2.95
CA ALA A 39 -1.02 -5.64 1.55
C ALA A 39 -2.15 -6.66 1.42
N SER A 40 -3.36 -6.20 1.12
CA SER A 40 -4.48 -7.10 0.81
C SER A 40 -5.59 -6.41 0.00
N ASP A 41 -5.48 -6.44 -1.31
CA ASP A 41 -6.55 -6.07 -2.25
C ASP A 41 -6.60 -7.05 -3.42
N HIS A 42 -7.80 -7.29 -3.95
CA HIS A 42 -8.07 -8.34 -4.92
C HIS A 42 -7.88 -7.90 -6.39
N GLU A 43 -7.51 -6.65 -6.67
CA GLU A 43 -7.50 -6.10 -8.03
C GLU A 43 -6.12 -5.57 -8.47
N TYR A 44 -5.52 -4.66 -7.70
CA TYR A 44 -4.40 -3.78 -8.08
C TYR A 44 -3.01 -4.28 -7.70
N ARG A 45 -2.91 -5.54 -7.24
CA ARG A 45 -1.64 -6.25 -6.98
C ARG A 45 -0.82 -5.63 -5.85
N THR A 46 -1.45 -5.43 -4.70
CA THR A 46 -0.78 -4.86 -3.52
C THR A 46 0.28 -5.80 -2.96
N GLU A 47 0.08 -7.10 -3.16
CA GLU A 47 1.05 -8.15 -2.89
C GLU A 47 2.31 -8.08 -3.77
N GLU A 48 2.32 -7.26 -4.82
CA GLU A 48 3.50 -6.94 -5.63
C GLU A 48 4.07 -5.55 -5.28
N THR A 49 3.20 -4.53 -5.18
CA THR A 49 3.59 -3.14 -4.88
C THR A 49 4.31 -3.01 -3.53
N CYS A 50 3.71 -3.55 -2.46
CA CYS A 50 4.22 -3.38 -1.11
C CYS A 50 5.61 -4.01 -0.90
N PRO A 51 5.86 -5.28 -1.26
CA PRO A 51 7.21 -5.84 -1.14
C PRO A 51 8.23 -5.14 -2.06
N ALA A 52 7.83 -4.62 -3.23
CA ALA A 52 8.75 -3.88 -4.10
C ALA A 52 9.23 -2.58 -3.43
N LEU A 53 8.30 -1.79 -2.87
CA LEU A 53 8.63 -0.58 -2.11
C LEU A 53 9.44 -0.91 -0.84
N ALA A 54 9.01 -1.93 -0.08
CA ALA A 54 9.68 -2.37 1.13
C ALA A 54 11.15 -2.75 0.87
N ARG A 55 11.44 -3.49 -0.20
CA ARG A 55 12.82 -3.85 -0.54
C ARG A 55 13.65 -2.63 -0.92
N ILE A 56 13.11 -1.68 -1.70
CA ILE A 56 13.80 -0.43 -2.04
C ILE A 56 14.16 0.34 -0.77
N LEU A 57 13.19 0.54 0.12
CA LEU A 57 13.36 1.28 1.37
C LEU A 57 14.34 0.58 2.31
N ALA A 58 14.25 -0.74 2.46
CA ALA A 58 15.16 -1.48 3.32
C ALA A 58 16.59 -1.51 2.77
N ARG A 59 16.75 -1.89 1.50
CA ARG A 59 18.08 -2.12 0.91
C ARG A 59 18.83 -0.84 0.63
N HIS A 60 18.17 0.19 0.11
CA HIS A 60 18.82 1.43 -0.32
C HIS A 60 18.80 2.50 0.75
N HIS A 61 17.84 2.44 1.68
CA HIS A 61 17.62 3.54 2.63
C HIS A 61 17.68 3.12 4.10
N GLY A 62 17.81 1.83 4.39
CA GLY A 62 18.10 1.33 5.74
C GLY A 62 16.90 1.17 6.67
N PHE A 63 15.66 1.31 6.17
CA PHE A 63 14.48 1.05 6.99
C PHE A 63 14.35 -0.44 7.31
N LYS A 64 13.91 -0.76 8.53
CA LYS A 64 13.29 -2.06 8.78
C LYS A 64 11.90 -2.03 8.12
N CYS A 65 11.60 -2.99 7.27
CA CYS A 65 10.30 -3.09 6.61
C CYS A 65 9.66 -4.44 6.89
N THR A 66 8.46 -4.43 7.46
CA THR A 66 7.62 -5.62 7.62
C THR A 66 6.46 -5.54 6.65
N VAL A 67 6.24 -6.57 5.83
CA VAL A 67 5.09 -6.68 4.93
C VAL A 67 4.17 -7.77 5.44
N LEU A 68 2.91 -7.40 5.67
CA LEU A 68 1.85 -8.29 6.11
C LEU A 68 0.84 -8.48 4.97
N PHE A 69 0.55 -9.75 4.68
CA PHE A 69 -0.36 -10.13 3.60
C PHE A 69 -1.66 -10.71 4.15
N GLY A 70 -2.74 -10.59 3.37
CA GLY A 70 -3.89 -11.48 3.51
C GLY A 70 -3.48 -12.91 3.18
N LEU A 71 -3.76 -13.86 4.06
CA LEU A 71 -3.39 -15.27 3.89
C LEU A 71 -4.60 -16.20 3.88
N ASP A 72 -4.52 -17.23 3.04
CA ASP A 72 -5.44 -18.36 3.07
C ASP A 72 -5.12 -19.34 4.22
N LYS A 73 -5.91 -20.42 4.32
CA LYS A 73 -5.73 -21.46 5.34
C LYS A 73 -4.41 -22.25 5.23
N ASN A 74 -3.73 -22.20 4.10
CA ASN A 74 -2.45 -22.89 3.85
C ASN A 74 -1.25 -21.97 4.15
N GLY A 75 -1.51 -20.72 4.54
CA GLY A 75 -0.48 -19.68 4.71
C GLY A 75 0.02 -19.12 3.37
N GLU A 76 -0.73 -19.30 2.29
CA GLU A 76 -0.41 -18.68 1.00
C GLU A 76 -1.02 -17.29 0.91
N ILE A 77 -0.36 -16.39 0.19
CA ILE A 77 -0.84 -15.03 -0.07
C ILE A 77 -2.15 -15.12 -0.87
N GLU A 78 -3.24 -14.60 -0.29
CA GLU A 78 -4.55 -14.49 -0.92
C GLU A 78 -4.95 -13.01 -1.01
N ALA A 79 -4.99 -12.50 -2.24
CA ALA A 79 -5.26 -11.10 -2.50
C ALA A 79 -6.69 -10.71 -2.06
N GLY A 80 -6.80 -9.80 -1.09
CA GLY A 80 -8.07 -9.36 -0.52
C GLY A 80 -8.59 -10.21 0.65
N ALA A 81 -7.83 -11.19 1.13
CA ALA A 81 -8.17 -11.93 2.34
C ALA A 81 -8.09 -11.00 3.57
N SER A 82 -9.06 -11.16 4.48
CA SER A 82 -9.13 -10.37 5.72
C SER A 82 -8.34 -10.99 6.88
N ASN A 83 -7.83 -12.21 6.74
CA ASN A 83 -6.92 -12.78 7.73
C ASN A 83 -5.49 -12.32 7.44
N ILE A 84 -4.98 -11.40 8.25
CA ILE A 84 -3.63 -10.83 8.17
C ILE A 84 -2.89 -11.11 9.49
N PRO A 85 -2.33 -12.32 9.68
CA PRO A 85 -1.52 -12.59 10.87
C PRO A 85 -0.26 -11.72 10.90
N GLY A 86 0.24 -11.38 12.09
CA GLY A 86 1.42 -10.52 12.29
C GLY A 86 1.11 -9.04 12.55
N MET A 87 -0.16 -8.68 12.76
CA MET A 87 -0.61 -7.30 12.99
C MET A 87 -0.02 -6.66 14.25
N GLU A 88 0.46 -7.46 15.22
CA GLU A 88 1.22 -7.01 16.38
C GLU A 88 2.52 -6.26 16.00
N ALA A 89 3.03 -6.43 14.78
CA ALA A 89 4.13 -5.60 14.26
C ALA A 89 3.75 -4.11 14.17
N LEU A 90 2.45 -3.77 14.20
CA LEU A 90 2.03 -2.38 14.29
C LEU A 90 2.27 -1.80 15.69
N ASP A 91 2.48 -2.58 16.74
CA ASP A 91 2.57 -2.06 18.10
C ASP A 91 3.81 -1.15 18.31
N ASP A 92 4.91 -1.44 17.60
CA ASP A 92 6.17 -0.69 17.64
C ASP A 92 6.53 0.02 16.32
N ALA A 93 5.66 -0.04 15.30
CA ALA A 93 5.90 0.60 14.01
C ALA A 93 5.97 2.15 14.09
N ASP A 94 6.91 2.73 13.35
CA ASP A 94 7.04 4.19 13.17
C ASP A 94 6.17 4.72 12.02
N LEU A 95 5.81 3.86 11.07
CA LEU A 95 4.96 4.22 9.93
C LEU A 95 4.15 3.02 9.44
N LEU A 96 2.87 3.27 9.16
CA LEU A 96 1.97 2.37 8.46
C LEU A 96 1.88 2.77 6.98
N VAL A 97 2.19 1.86 6.08
CA VAL A 97 1.82 1.92 4.66
C VAL A 97 0.65 0.98 4.43
N ILE A 98 -0.52 1.49 4.07
CA ILE A 98 -1.73 0.69 3.86
C ILE A 98 -2.15 0.70 2.39
N PHE A 99 -2.25 -0.50 1.83
CA PHE A 99 -2.82 -0.74 0.51
C PHE A 99 -3.72 -1.97 0.56
N THR A 100 -4.95 -1.73 1.02
CA THR A 100 -5.95 -2.76 1.28
C THR A 100 -7.30 -2.39 0.68
N ARG A 101 -8.23 -3.34 0.61
CA ARG A 101 -9.59 -3.11 0.11
C ARG A 101 -10.64 -3.99 0.77
N PHE A 102 -11.71 -3.35 1.24
CA PHE A 102 -12.92 -4.02 1.75
C PHE A 102 -12.65 -5.14 2.76
N LEU A 103 -11.65 -4.99 3.61
CA LEU A 103 -11.31 -5.96 4.63
C LEU A 103 -12.31 -5.92 5.79
N ASN A 104 -12.55 -7.08 6.39
CA ASN A 104 -13.20 -7.24 7.67
C ASN A 104 -12.28 -8.10 8.54
N LEU A 105 -11.23 -7.47 9.07
CA LEU A 105 -10.20 -8.15 9.85
C LEU A 105 -10.82 -8.82 11.10
N PRO A 106 -10.30 -9.97 11.55
CA PRO A 106 -10.55 -10.50 12.89
C PRO A 106 -10.34 -9.43 13.97
N ASP A 107 -11.16 -9.46 15.03
CA ASP A 107 -11.16 -8.42 16.07
C ASP A 107 -9.81 -8.28 16.80
N ASP A 108 -9.09 -9.39 17.00
CA ASP A 108 -7.75 -9.41 17.57
C ASP A 108 -6.72 -8.72 16.66
N GLN A 109 -6.80 -8.95 15.35
CA GLN A 109 -5.94 -8.29 14.37
C GLN A 109 -6.28 -6.80 14.20
N MET A 110 -7.56 -6.46 14.20
CA MET A 110 -8.03 -5.08 14.10
C MET A 110 -7.65 -4.25 15.33
N ALA A 111 -7.53 -4.87 16.51
CA ALA A 111 -7.12 -4.20 17.74
C ALA A 111 -5.75 -3.51 17.63
N HIS A 112 -4.79 -4.13 16.93
CA HIS A 112 -3.47 -3.53 16.70
C HIS A 112 -3.52 -2.30 15.79
N LEU A 113 -4.38 -2.31 14.77
CA LEU A 113 -4.59 -1.14 13.92
C LEU A 113 -5.31 -0.02 14.67
N ASP A 114 -6.33 -0.36 15.47
CA ASP A 114 -7.04 0.61 16.31
C ASP A 114 -6.06 1.27 17.28
N ALA A 115 -5.24 0.49 17.99
CA ALA A 115 -4.19 0.99 18.88
C ALA A 115 -3.14 1.85 18.16
N TYR A 116 -2.71 1.46 16.96
CA TYR A 116 -1.78 2.25 16.12
C TYR A 116 -2.34 3.64 15.81
N LEU A 117 -3.61 3.69 15.42
CA LEU A 117 -4.27 4.96 15.08
C LEU A 117 -4.56 5.80 16.32
N GLU A 118 -4.97 5.17 17.42
CA GLU A 118 -5.20 5.85 18.71
C GLU A 118 -3.93 6.48 19.26
N ARG A 119 -2.77 5.80 19.17
CA ARG A 119 -1.48 6.39 19.57
C ARG A 119 -0.95 7.44 18.60
N GLY A 120 -1.54 7.58 17.41
CA GLY A 120 -1.15 8.60 16.45
C GLY A 120 -0.04 8.23 15.48
N GLY A 121 0.08 6.96 15.07
CA GLY A 121 1.10 6.62 14.08
C GLY A 121 0.83 7.27 12.71
N PRO A 122 1.86 7.79 11.99
CA PRO A 122 1.68 8.37 10.66
C PRO A 122 1.20 7.33 9.64
N VAL A 123 0.52 7.75 8.57
CA VAL A 123 -0.09 6.82 7.60
C VAL A 123 0.22 7.21 6.16
N VAL A 124 0.67 6.24 5.37
CA VAL A 124 0.71 6.32 3.92
C VAL A 124 -0.40 5.44 3.35
N GLY A 125 -1.36 6.03 2.65
CA GLY A 125 -2.45 5.30 2.02
C GLY A 125 -2.35 5.29 0.50
N MET A 126 -2.48 4.12 -0.12
CA MET A 126 -2.45 3.98 -1.59
C MET A 126 -3.78 3.44 -2.13
N ARG A 127 -4.23 3.98 -3.26
CA ARG A 127 -5.37 3.48 -4.06
C ARG A 127 -6.58 3.14 -3.20
N THR A 128 -6.87 1.85 -3.06
CA THR A 128 -8.11 1.33 -2.48
C THR A 128 -8.17 1.51 -0.97
N ALA A 129 -7.09 1.98 -0.33
CA ALA A 129 -7.09 2.29 1.10
C ALA A 129 -8.14 3.34 1.50
N SER A 130 -8.60 4.18 0.56
CA SER A 130 -9.79 5.04 0.73
C SER A 130 -11.05 4.25 1.15
N HIS A 131 -11.09 2.96 0.87
CA HIS A 131 -12.11 2.01 1.29
C HIS A 131 -11.47 0.69 1.74
N ALA A 132 -10.44 0.83 2.58
CA ALA A 132 -9.69 -0.27 3.18
C ALA A 132 -10.60 -1.31 3.85
N PHE A 133 -11.67 -0.86 4.51
CA PHE A 133 -12.52 -1.72 5.35
C PHE A 133 -13.98 -1.74 4.90
N LYS A 134 -14.58 -2.93 4.95
CA LYS A 134 -16.02 -3.16 4.77
C LYS A 134 -16.51 -3.99 5.96
N ILE A 135 -16.89 -3.32 7.04
CA ILE A 135 -17.16 -3.93 8.33
C ILE A 135 -18.67 -3.90 8.58
N PRO A 136 -19.31 -5.03 8.95
CA PRO A 136 -20.73 -5.07 9.23
C PRO A 136 -21.13 -4.08 10.34
N ALA A 137 -22.29 -3.44 10.19
CA ALA A 137 -22.86 -2.60 11.23
C ALA A 137 -23.04 -3.39 12.54
N GLY A 138 -22.78 -2.77 13.69
CA GLY A 138 -22.85 -3.40 15.00
C GLY A 138 -21.60 -4.18 15.42
N SER A 139 -20.63 -4.39 14.53
CA SER A 139 -19.33 -4.98 14.88
C SER A 139 -18.51 -4.02 15.77
N LYS A 140 -17.59 -4.56 16.59
CA LYS A 140 -16.72 -3.78 17.49
C LYS A 140 -16.02 -2.62 16.80
N TYR A 141 -15.53 -2.85 15.57
CA TYR A 141 -14.78 -1.89 14.78
C TYR A 141 -15.59 -1.25 13.64
N ALA A 142 -16.92 -1.27 13.71
CA ALA A 142 -17.80 -0.73 12.67
C ALA A 142 -17.54 0.74 12.31
N LYS A 143 -16.92 1.52 13.20
CA LYS A 143 -16.48 2.90 12.92
C LYS A 143 -15.58 2.96 11.68
N TYR A 144 -14.73 1.96 11.44
CA TYR A 144 -13.76 1.98 10.34
C TYR A 144 -14.35 1.65 8.97
N ASP A 145 -15.58 1.13 8.89
CA ASP A 145 -16.25 0.83 7.62
C ASP A 145 -16.25 2.04 6.69
N TYR A 146 -15.92 1.86 5.41
CA TYR A 146 -15.85 2.97 4.44
C TYR A 146 -17.17 3.74 4.24
N ARG A 147 -18.30 3.20 4.71
CA ARG A 147 -19.63 3.84 4.75
C ARG A 147 -20.12 4.03 6.18
N SER A 148 -19.21 4.07 7.15
CA SER A 148 -19.53 4.29 8.55
C SER A 148 -20.42 5.52 8.73
N LYS A 149 -21.38 5.37 9.65
CA LYS A 149 -22.27 6.42 10.14
C LYS A 149 -22.05 6.67 11.63
N VAL A 150 -20.98 6.12 12.20
CA VAL A 150 -20.63 6.34 13.62
C VAL A 150 -20.26 7.81 13.78
N PRO A 151 -20.88 8.55 14.73
CA PRO A 151 -20.56 9.96 14.97
C PRO A 151 -19.07 10.20 15.21
N GLY A 152 -18.49 11.17 14.51
CA GLY A 152 -17.06 11.48 14.58
C GLY A 152 -16.16 10.53 13.79
N TYR A 153 -16.74 9.54 13.11
CA TYR A 153 -16.04 8.65 12.19
C TYR A 153 -16.84 8.36 10.92
N GLU A 154 -17.63 9.34 10.47
CA GLU A 154 -18.44 9.25 9.28
C GLU A 154 -17.57 8.97 8.05
N LYS A 155 -18.07 8.14 7.13
CA LYS A 155 -17.35 7.70 5.92
C LYS A 155 -16.05 6.92 6.20
N GLY A 156 -15.81 6.52 7.45
CA GLY A 156 -14.84 5.48 7.79
C GLY A 156 -13.38 5.88 7.74
N PHE A 157 -12.52 4.85 7.76
CA PHE A 157 -11.07 5.00 7.83
C PHE A 157 -10.51 5.91 6.74
N GLY A 158 -10.90 5.66 5.49
CA GLY A 158 -10.38 6.42 4.36
C GLY A 158 -10.69 7.91 4.49
N HIS A 159 -11.92 8.26 4.88
CA HIS A 159 -12.27 9.67 5.09
C HIS A 159 -11.51 10.27 6.28
N GLN A 160 -11.57 9.62 7.43
CA GLN A 160 -11.12 10.19 8.69
C GLN A 160 -9.59 10.29 8.77
N VAL A 161 -8.89 9.27 8.28
CA VAL A 161 -7.42 9.22 8.27
C VAL A 161 -6.88 9.75 6.95
N LEU A 162 -7.23 9.14 5.82
CA LEU A 162 -6.61 9.48 4.53
C LEU A 162 -7.16 10.78 3.92
N GLY A 163 -8.34 11.22 4.34
CA GLY A 163 -9.00 12.39 3.80
C GLY A 163 -9.93 12.07 2.62
N ASN A 164 -10.02 10.82 2.17
CA ASN A 164 -10.90 10.43 1.06
C ASN A 164 -11.53 9.06 1.28
N THR A 165 -12.84 8.95 1.04
CA THR A 165 -13.55 7.66 1.01
C THR A 165 -13.79 7.21 -0.43
N TRP A 166 -14.30 6.00 -0.63
CA TRP A 166 -14.72 5.56 -1.96
C TRP A 166 -15.94 6.32 -2.45
N VAL A 167 -15.72 7.17 -3.44
CA VAL A 167 -16.78 7.84 -4.21
C VAL A 167 -17.01 7.09 -5.52
N GLY A 168 -15.94 6.85 -6.29
CA GLY A 168 -16.03 6.17 -7.57
C GLY A 168 -14.76 6.30 -8.39
N HIS A 169 -14.73 5.59 -9.52
CA HIS A 169 -13.71 5.78 -10.54
C HIS A 169 -13.89 7.13 -11.24
N TYR A 170 -12.79 7.83 -11.48
CA TYR A 170 -12.72 9.01 -12.33
C TYR A 170 -12.05 8.65 -13.66
N GLY A 171 -12.83 8.06 -14.56
CA GLY A 171 -12.28 7.23 -15.62
C GLY A 171 -13.13 6.01 -15.91
N LYS A 172 -12.95 5.41 -17.08
CA LYS A 172 -13.40 4.04 -17.32
C LYS A 172 -12.31 3.10 -16.80
N ASN A 173 -12.57 2.46 -15.64
CA ASN A 173 -11.66 1.48 -15.05
C ASN A 173 -11.32 0.38 -16.08
N HIS A 174 -10.08 -0.15 -16.04
CA HIS A 174 -9.55 -1.13 -17.02
C HIS A 174 -9.49 -0.69 -18.49
N LYS A 175 -9.76 0.59 -18.79
CA LYS A 175 -9.73 1.12 -20.16
C LYS A 175 -8.87 2.37 -20.29
N GLN A 176 -8.79 3.18 -19.24
CA GLN A 176 -8.05 4.45 -19.23
C GLN A 176 -6.93 4.40 -18.18
N GLY A 177 -5.72 4.81 -18.57
CA GLY A 177 -4.66 5.17 -17.64
C GLY A 177 -4.78 6.64 -17.22
N THR A 178 -3.79 7.11 -16.45
CA THR A 178 -3.70 8.50 -16.01
C THR A 178 -2.29 9.06 -16.17
N ARG A 179 -2.20 10.37 -16.38
CA ARG A 179 -0.98 11.15 -16.18
C ARG A 179 -1.04 11.86 -14.85
N ILE A 180 0.03 11.75 -14.07
CA ILE A 180 0.17 12.47 -12.82
C ILE A 180 0.79 13.82 -13.11
N GLU A 181 0.03 14.86 -12.85
CA GLU A 181 0.37 16.25 -13.13
C GLU A 181 0.71 16.95 -11.82
N ILE A 182 1.90 17.55 -11.74
CA ILE A 182 2.32 18.31 -10.58
C ILE A 182 1.47 19.57 -10.47
N VAL A 183 0.94 19.84 -9.26
CA VAL A 183 0.27 21.10 -8.97
C VAL A 183 1.32 22.21 -8.99
N PRO A 184 1.21 23.25 -9.86
CA PRO A 184 2.26 24.24 -10.04
C PRO A 184 2.68 24.95 -8.75
N GLU A 185 1.73 25.22 -7.85
CA GLU A 185 1.96 25.88 -6.56
C GLU A 185 2.75 25.00 -5.58
N GLN A 186 2.80 23.68 -5.82
CA GLN A 186 3.51 22.72 -4.96
C GLN A 186 4.83 22.24 -5.56
N LYS A 187 5.27 22.75 -6.71
CA LYS A 187 6.48 22.28 -7.41
C LYS A 187 7.74 22.22 -6.53
N ASP A 188 7.84 23.11 -5.53
CA ASP A 188 8.97 23.22 -4.61
C ASP A 188 8.78 22.39 -3.32
N HIS A 189 7.65 21.70 -3.17
CA HIS A 189 7.37 20.83 -2.04
C HIS A 189 8.39 19.70 -1.98
N VAL A 190 8.91 19.41 -0.78
CA VAL A 190 10.01 18.44 -0.57
C VAL A 190 9.74 17.06 -1.15
N ILE A 191 8.47 16.61 -1.12
CA ILE A 191 8.05 15.33 -1.71
C ILE A 191 8.24 15.29 -3.24
N LEU A 192 8.17 16.43 -3.94
CA LEU A 192 8.31 16.49 -5.39
C LEU A 192 9.75 16.61 -5.88
N ARG A 193 10.75 16.64 -4.99
CA ARG A 193 12.17 16.67 -5.38
C ARG A 193 12.53 15.47 -6.26
N GLY A 194 13.01 15.76 -7.47
CA GLY A 194 13.39 14.76 -8.47
C GLY A 194 12.21 14.06 -9.17
N VAL A 195 10.96 14.37 -8.80
CA VAL A 195 9.77 13.84 -9.47
C VAL A 195 9.56 14.65 -10.74
N LYS A 196 9.55 14.00 -11.91
CA LYS A 196 9.21 14.67 -13.17
C LYS A 196 7.70 14.71 -13.34
N ASP A 197 7.23 15.75 -14.01
CA ASP A 197 5.83 15.89 -14.36
C ASP A 197 5.38 14.82 -15.37
N HIS A 198 4.08 14.58 -15.43
CA HIS A 198 3.43 13.64 -16.35
C HIS A 198 3.88 12.18 -16.21
N ALA A 199 4.12 11.72 -14.97
CA ALA A 199 4.33 10.30 -14.71
C ALA A 199 3.12 9.47 -15.18
N PHE A 200 3.35 8.33 -15.81
CA PHE A 200 2.26 7.47 -16.29
C PHE A 200 1.85 6.44 -15.24
N CYS A 201 0.55 6.39 -14.94
CA CYS A 201 -0.05 5.33 -14.13
C CYS A 201 -1.08 4.55 -14.97
N HIS A 202 -0.91 3.23 -15.02
CA HIS A 202 -1.71 2.34 -15.85
C HIS A 202 -3.15 2.21 -15.36
N ALA A 203 -3.36 2.23 -14.05
CA ALA A 203 -4.70 2.14 -13.49
C ALA A 203 -5.39 3.52 -13.51
N GLY A 204 -6.69 3.51 -13.79
CA GLY A 204 -7.50 4.72 -13.89
C GLY A 204 -7.57 5.52 -12.59
N GLY A 205 -7.99 6.79 -12.71
CA GLY A 205 -8.13 7.69 -11.58
C GLY A 205 -9.31 7.32 -10.67
N TYR A 206 -9.23 7.75 -9.40
CA TYR A 206 -10.37 7.81 -8.49
C TYR A 206 -10.80 9.27 -8.33
N VAL A 207 -12.04 9.48 -7.92
CA VAL A 207 -12.48 10.82 -7.50
C VAL A 207 -11.74 11.19 -6.21
N GLY A 208 -10.95 12.26 -6.27
CA GLY A 208 -10.29 12.87 -5.11
C GLY A 208 -11.09 14.05 -4.59
N GLU A 209 -11.68 13.91 -3.40
CA GLU A 209 -12.36 15.02 -2.72
C GLU A 209 -11.38 15.74 -1.80
N VAL A 210 -10.95 16.94 -2.18
CA VAL A 210 -10.07 17.80 -1.36
C VAL A 210 -10.89 18.50 -0.28
N ARG A 211 -10.30 18.65 0.89
CA ARG A 211 -10.85 19.43 2.02
C ARG A 211 -9.80 20.40 2.54
N ASP A 212 -10.27 21.32 3.37
CA ASP A 212 -9.41 22.26 4.07
C ASP A 212 -8.31 21.55 4.86
N GLY A 213 -7.10 22.12 4.82
CA GLY A 213 -5.92 21.57 5.48
C GLY A 213 -5.18 20.49 4.69
N PHE A 214 -5.59 20.19 3.45
CA PHE A 214 -4.83 19.30 2.57
C PHE A 214 -3.82 20.12 1.75
N THR A 215 -2.64 19.55 1.53
CA THR A 215 -1.68 20.04 0.54
C THR A 215 -1.73 19.09 -0.66
N VAL A 216 -2.41 19.50 -1.73
CA VAL A 216 -2.55 18.69 -2.95
C VAL A 216 -1.30 18.85 -3.81
N LEU A 217 -0.53 17.78 -3.95
CA LEU A 217 0.76 17.77 -4.65
C LEU A 217 0.60 17.49 -6.14
N THR A 218 -0.36 16.63 -6.50
CA THR A 218 -0.57 16.22 -7.88
C THR A 218 -2.05 16.06 -8.20
N ASN A 219 -2.39 16.27 -9.47
CA ASN A 219 -3.63 15.82 -10.09
C ASN A 219 -3.38 14.57 -10.94
N SER A 220 -4.44 13.82 -11.25
CA SER A 220 -4.44 12.73 -12.21
C SER A 220 -5.34 13.12 -13.38
N GLN A 221 -4.75 13.23 -14.56
CA GLN A 221 -5.43 13.48 -15.83
C GLN A 221 -5.75 12.13 -16.49
N PRO A 222 -7.03 11.75 -16.65
CA PRO A 222 -7.40 10.55 -17.39
C PRO A 222 -6.97 10.62 -18.85
N LEU A 223 -6.55 9.47 -19.40
CA LEU A 223 -6.20 9.33 -20.82
C LEU A 223 -7.29 8.58 -21.58
N VAL A 224 -7.33 8.65 -22.90
CA VAL A 224 -8.34 7.93 -23.71
C VAL A 224 -8.15 6.41 -23.71
N SER A 225 -6.95 5.92 -23.41
CA SER A 225 -6.61 4.50 -23.29
C SER A 225 -5.59 4.24 -22.16
N MET A 226 -5.16 2.98 -21.95
CA MET A 226 -4.03 2.61 -21.07
C MET A 226 -2.69 2.56 -21.81
N ASP A 227 -2.62 3.11 -23.02
CA ASP A 227 -1.36 3.25 -23.74
C ASP A 227 -0.55 4.38 -23.08
N PRO A 228 0.75 4.19 -22.77
CA PRO A 228 1.60 5.27 -22.30
C PRO A 228 1.57 6.49 -23.23
N ASP A 229 1.43 6.35 -24.55
CA ASP A 229 1.42 7.47 -25.49
C ASP A 229 0.00 8.04 -25.75
N SER A 230 -0.98 7.58 -24.98
CA SER A 230 -2.36 8.01 -25.11
C SER A 230 -2.56 9.49 -24.79
N LYS A 231 -3.44 10.14 -25.55
CA LYS A 231 -3.82 11.54 -25.29
C LYS A 231 -4.72 11.64 -24.05
N ALA A 232 -4.72 12.81 -23.42
CA ALA A 232 -5.69 13.16 -22.39
C ALA A 232 -7.13 12.96 -22.88
N ASP A 233 -8.01 12.48 -22.00
CA ASP A 233 -9.45 12.41 -22.25
C ASP A 233 -10.02 13.84 -22.22
N PRO A 234 -10.45 14.40 -23.37
CA PRO A 234 -10.88 15.80 -23.44
C PRO A 234 -12.17 16.07 -22.66
N LYS A 235 -12.87 15.01 -22.20
CA LYS A 235 -14.10 15.12 -21.41
C LYS A 235 -13.88 15.05 -19.91
N LYS A 236 -12.63 14.89 -19.45
CA LYS A 236 -12.30 14.70 -18.04
C LYS A 236 -11.11 15.57 -17.65
N PRO A 237 -11.35 16.72 -17.00
CA PRO A 237 -10.25 17.52 -16.46
C PRO A 237 -9.46 16.74 -15.40
N PRO A 238 -8.24 17.17 -15.05
CA PRO A 238 -7.46 16.55 -13.99
C PRO A 238 -8.20 16.60 -12.64
N MET A 239 -8.02 15.57 -11.81
CA MET A 239 -8.54 15.54 -10.43
C MET A 239 -7.44 15.33 -9.40
N PRO A 240 -7.53 15.92 -8.19
CA PRO A 240 -6.57 15.71 -7.11
C PRO A 240 -6.30 14.24 -6.87
N SER A 241 -5.01 13.89 -6.86
CA SER A 241 -4.57 12.50 -6.91
C SER A 241 -3.56 12.14 -5.85
N THR A 242 -2.76 13.11 -5.37
CA THR A 242 -1.83 12.89 -4.26
C THR A 242 -1.84 14.10 -3.34
N TRP A 243 -1.91 13.89 -2.03
CA TRP A 243 -1.89 14.97 -1.04
C TRP A 243 -1.25 14.55 0.26
N THR A 244 -0.84 15.56 1.04
CA THR A 244 -0.56 15.41 2.47
C THR A 244 -1.66 16.06 3.30
N ARG A 245 -1.90 15.51 4.49
CA ARG A 245 -2.76 16.11 5.53
C ARG A 245 -2.30 15.65 6.90
N HIS A 246 -3.02 16.08 7.93
CA HIS A 246 -2.94 15.49 9.26
C HIS A 246 -4.30 14.92 9.68
N TYR A 247 -4.29 13.82 10.42
CA TYR A 247 -5.44 13.34 11.17
C TYR A 247 -5.21 13.55 12.67
N GLU A 248 -6.30 13.64 13.43
CA GLU A 248 -6.25 13.85 14.87
C GLU A 248 -6.42 12.52 15.60
N SER A 249 -5.50 12.19 16.52
CA SER A 249 -5.67 11.05 17.43
C SER A 249 -6.60 11.41 18.59
N LYS A 250 -6.98 10.42 19.39
CA LYS A 250 -7.88 10.60 20.55
C LYS A 250 -7.41 11.67 21.55
N ASP A 251 -6.09 11.82 21.69
CA ASP A 251 -5.46 12.79 22.59
C ASP A 251 -5.24 14.17 21.95
N GLY A 252 -5.79 14.42 20.74
CA GLY A 252 -5.69 15.70 20.03
C GLY A 252 -4.39 15.90 19.24
N GLY A 253 -3.51 14.89 19.20
CA GLY A 253 -2.27 14.94 18.43
C GLY A 253 -2.52 14.94 16.92
N LYS A 254 -1.73 15.71 16.16
CA LYS A 254 -1.84 15.80 14.70
C LYS A 254 -0.76 14.94 14.02
N HIS A 255 -1.20 13.96 13.23
CA HIS A 255 -0.32 12.91 12.71
C HIS A 255 -0.29 12.90 11.19
N ARG A 256 0.91 12.74 10.63
CA ARG A 256 1.17 12.92 9.20
C ARG A 256 0.48 11.86 8.37
N VAL A 257 -0.11 12.30 7.27
CA VAL A 257 -0.71 11.43 6.27
C VAL A 257 -0.23 11.83 4.90
N PHE A 258 0.23 10.86 4.12
CA PHE A 258 0.45 10.99 2.68
C PHE A 258 -0.48 10.01 1.97
N HIS A 259 -1.30 10.50 1.04
CA HIS A 259 -2.22 9.66 0.29
C HIS A 259 -2.00 9.81 -1.21
N SER A 260 -1.99 8.69 -1.91
CA SER A 260 -2.05 8.65 -3.38
C SER A 260 -3.26 7.82 -3.80
N THR A 261 -4.06 8.38 -4.70
CA THR A 261 -5.15 7.67 -5.37
C THR A 261 -4.64 6.67 -6.42
N GLN A 262 -3.32 6.69 -6.71
CA GLN A 262 -2.58 5.74 -7.54
C GLN A 262 -1.84 4.70 -6.68
N GLY A 263 -1.25 3.68 -7.32
CA GLY A 263 -0.42 2.72 -6.59
C GLY A 263 -0.42 1.28 -7.11
N ALA A 264 -1.11 0.99 -8.21
CA ALA A 264 -1.12 -0.37 -8.76
C ALA A 264 0.30 -0.83 -9.11
N SER A 265 0.58 -2.13 -9.10
CA SER A 265 1.95 -2.62 -9.28
C SER A 265 2.61 -2.16 -10.58
N LEU A 266 1.85 -2.07 -11.67
CA LEU A 266 2.30 -1.51 -12.94
C LEU A 266 2.63 -0.01 -12.89
N ASP A 267 2.00 0.76 -12.01
CA ASP A 267 2.30 2.19 -11.86
C ASP A 267 3.73 2.41 -11.35
N LEU A 268 4.31 1.45 -10.60
CA LEU A 268 5.68 1.53 -10.11
C LEU A 268 6.73 1.45 -11.23
N LEU A 269 6.36 1.04 -12.45
CA LEU A 269 7.29 1.00 -13.58
C LEU A 269 7.70 2.39 -14.06
N ASP A 270 6.89 3.41 -13.76
CA ASP A 270 7.28 4.80 -13.98
C ASP A 270 8.16 5.29 -12.82
N ASP A 271 9.39 5.69 -13.13
CA ASP A 271 10.37 6.12 -12.14
C ASP A 271 9.94 7.38 -11.37
N SER A 272 9.22 8.30 -12.00
CA SER A 272 8.74 9.53 -11.34
C SER A 272 7.63 9.21 -10.36
N TYR A 273 6.71 8.32 -10.72
CA TYR A 273 5.67 7.87 -9.80
C TYR A 273 6.23 7.04 -8.64
N ARG A 274 7.18 6.14 -8.93
CA ARG A 274 7.88 5.38 -7.88
C ARG A 274 8.63 6.30 -6.92
N ARG A 275 9.29 7.34 -7.43
CA ARG A 275 9.96 8.37 -6.61
C ARG A 275 8.97 9.15 -5.75
N LEU A 276 7.82 9.55 -6.31
CA LEU A 276 6.77 10.26 -5.58
C LEU A 276 6.33 9.47 -4.33
N LEU A 277 6.10 8.17 -4.47
CA LEU A 277 5.73 7.31 -3.34
C LEU A 277 6.84 7.18 -2.30
N ILE A 278 8.09 6.96 -2.73
CA ILE A 278 9.24 6.85 -1.82
C ILE A 278 9.46 8.16 -1.06
N ASN A 279 9.39 9.29 -1.73
CA ASN A 279 9.51 10.61 -1.10
C ASN A 279 8.35 10.86 -0.12
N GLY A 280 7.13 10.46 -0.47
CA GLY A 280 5.97 10.53 0.43
C GLY A 280 6.14 9.69 1.70
N ILE A 281 6.72 8.49 1.58
CA ILE A 281 7.05 7.62 2.72
C ILE A 281 8.12 8.25 3.61
N PHE A 282 9.18 8.82 3.03
CA PHE A 282 10.19 9.55 3.79
C PHE A 282 9.59 10.73 4.56
N TRP A 283 8.75 11.54 3.90
CA TRP A 283 8.08 12.66 4.54
C TRP A 283 7.13 12.19 5.65
N ALA A 284 6.33 11.15 5.42
CA ALA A 284 5.43 10.61 6.44
C ALA A 284 6.21 10.08 7.66
N SER A 285 7.42 9.55 7.45
CA SER A 285 8.33 9.06 8.49
C SER A 285 9.15 10.15 9.20
N GLY A 286 8.95 11.45 8.91
CA GLY A 286 9.76 12.52 9.52
C GLY A 286 11.17 12.65 8.97
N LYS A 287 11.46 12.09 7.79
CA LYS A 287 12.79 12.03 7.18
C LYS A 287 12.92 12.91 5.93
N GLU A 288 12.06 13.91 5.77
CA GLU A 288 12.01 14.80 4.60
C GLU A 288 13.34 15.55 4.33
N ALA A 289 14.14 15.82 5.37
CA ALA A 289 15.45 16.43 5.22
C ALA A 289 16.44 15.55 4.41
N SER A 290 16.20 14.24 4.37
CA SER A 290 17.00 13.28 3.60
C SER A 290 16.52 13.08 2.17
N ILE A 291 15.41 13.73 1.76
CA ILE A 291 14.89 13.61 0.40
C ILE A 291 15.80 14.38 -0.56
N GLN A 292 16.52 13.64 -1.40
CA GLN A 292 17.38 14.13 -2.47
C GLN A 292 16.81 13.75 -3.85
N PRO A 293 17.00 14.60 -4.88
CA PRO A 293 16.44 14.36 -6.21
C PRO A 293 16.96 13.09 -6.89
N ASP A 294 18.13 12.59 -6.48
CA ASP A 294 18.84 11.44 -7.02
C ASP A 294 18.84 10.21 -6.09
N MET A 295 18.02 10.20 -5.03
CA MET A 295 17.85 9.03 -4.17
C MET A 295 17.67 7.75 -5.00
N ASN A 296 18.33 6.67 -4.58
CA ASN A 296 18.25 5.41 -5.28
C ASN A 296 16.85 4.79 -5.13
N ILE A 297 16.12 4.72 -6.24
CA ILE A 297 14.79 4.15 -6.35
C ILE A 297 14.78 2.87 -7.19
N ALA A 298 15.95 2.31 -7.53
CA ALA A 298 16.03 1.11 -8.35
C ALA A 298 15.38 -0.08 -7.64
N PHE A 299 14.68 -0.93 -8.38
CA PHE A 299 14.15 -2.17 -7.80
C PHE A 299 15.28 -3.06 -7.28
N VAL A 300 14.98 -3.76 -6.19
CA VAL A 300 15.89 -4.71 -5.55
C VAL A 300 15.39 -6.12 -5.87
N GLY A 301 16.11 -6.78 -6.78
CA GLY A 301 15.70 -8.04 -7.38
C GLY A 301 14.74 -7.87 -8.55
N PRO A 302 14.32 -8.99 -9.18
CA PRO A 302 13.44 -8.96 -10.33
C PRO A 302 12.04 -8.45 -9.95
N PHE A 303 11.59 -7.38 -10.60
CA PHE A 303 10.23 -6.88 -10.53
C PHE A 303 9.59 -6.89 -11.91
N LYS A 304 8.65 -7.81 -12.12
CA LYS A 304 7.87 -7.96 -13.36
C LYS A 304 6.40 -8.05 -12.98
N PRO A 305 5.76 -6.91 -12.66
CA PRO A 305 4.42 -6.90 -12.11
C PRO A 305 3.41 -7.50 -13.09
N SER A 306 2.42 -8.19 -12.55
CA SER A 306 1.34 -8.75 -13.37
C SER A 306 0.30 -7.68 -13.68
N ARG A 307 -0.47 -7.90 -14.76
CA ARG A 307 -1.55 -6.98 -15.12
C ARG A 307 -2.65 -7.04 -14.04
N PHE A 308 -2.98 -5.91 -13.45
CA PHE A 308 -4.06 -5.82 -12.48
C PHE A 308 -5.41 -6.23 -13.09
N SER A 309 -6.14 -7.05 -12.35
CA SER A 309 -7.48 -7.54 -12.68
C SER A 309 -8.08 -8.23 -11.46
N PHE A 310 -9.40 -8.26 -11.34
CA PHE A 310 -10.07 -9.04 -10.30
C PHE A 310 -9.65 -10.52 -10.34
N GLY A 311 -9.16 -11.04 -9.22
CA GLY A 311 -8.82 -12.47 -9.07
C GLY A 311 -7.64 -12.95 -9.91
N GLY A 312 -6.85 -12.03 -10.48
CA GLY A 312 -5.68 -12.34 -11.31
C GLY A 312 -4.36 -12.45 -10.54
N HIS A 313 -4.39 -12.53 -9.21
CA HIS A 313 -3.18 -12.67 -8.40
C HIS A 313 -2.51 -14.03 -8.63
N VAL A 314 -1.18 -14.06 -8.43
CA VAL A 314 -0.39 -15.30 -8.45
C VAL A 314 -0.72 -16.13 -7.21
N LYS A 315 -0.85 -17.46 -7.38
CA LYS A 315 -1.23 -18.42 -6.32
C LYS A 315 -0.08 -19.33 -5.93
N GLY A 316 -0.16 -19.96 -4.76
CA GLY A 316 0.87 -20.90 -4.30
C GLY A 316 2.11 -20.22 -3.73
N VAL A 317 2.06 -18.92 -3.47
CA VAL A 317 3.20 -18.13 -2.97
C VAL A 317 3.00 -17.87 -1.49
N LYS A 318 4.00 -18.22 -0.68
CA LYS A 318 4.07 -17.86 0.74
C LYS A 318 4.97 -16.62 0.90
N PRO A 319 4.78 -15.80 1.94
CA PRO A 319 5.62 -14.63 2.15
C PRO A 319 7.12 -14.96 2.26
N ALA A 320 7.48 -16.13 2.82
CA ALA A 320 8.85 -16.62 2.88
C ALA A 320 9.52 -16.81 1.50
N ASP A 321 8.74 -17.09 0.44
CA ASP A 321 9.26 -17.22 -0.93
C ASP A 321 9.77 -15.86 -1.47
N LEU A 322 9.32 -14.76 -0.85
CA LEU A 322 9.70 -13.39 -1.19
C LEU A 322 10.84 -12.86 -0.31
N ALA A 323 11.41 -13.65 0.61
CA ALA A 323 12.42 -13.18 1.57
C ALA A 323 13.75 -12.76 0.93
N GLU A 324 14.21 -13.53 -0.06
CA GLU A 324 15.51 -13.28 -0.70
C GLU A 324 15.49 -12.03 -1.57
N TRP A 325 16.51 -11.18 -1.44
CA TRP A 325 16.63 -9.93 -2.23
C TRP A 325 16.61 -10.16 -3.74
N THR A 326 17.05 -11.33 -4.18
CA THR A 326 17.10 -11.72 -5.59
C THR A 326 15.90 -12.56 -6.03
N SER A 327 14.99 -12.95 -5.12
CA SER A 327 13.81 -13.68 -5.54
C SER A 327 12.89 -12.77 -6.35
N PRO A 328 12.22 -13.28 -7.40
CA PRO A 328 11.17 -12.55 -8.07
C PRO A 328 10.04 -12.22 -7.09
N ILE A 329 9.48 -11.02 -7.17
CA ILE A 329 8.27 -10.67 -6.45
C ILE A 329 7.07 -11.33 -7.15
N MET A 330 6.32 -12.15 -6.42
CA MET A 330 5.18 -12.93 -6.93
C MET A 330 5.52 -13.65 -8.24
N PRO A 331 6.47 -14.60 -8.25
CA PRO A 331 6.83 -15.32 -9.47
C PRO A 331 5.60 -16.02 -10.03
N ALA A 332 5.25 -15.74 -11.29
CA ALA A 332 4.22 -16.50 -11.99
C ALA A 332 4.54 -18.00 -11.86
N SER A 333 3.71 -18.75 -11.13
CA SER A 333 3.89 -20.18 -10.98
C SER A 333 3.67 -20.84 -12.33
N ASN A 334 4.46 -21.87 -12.65
CA ASN A 334 4.26 -22.77 -13.80
C ASN A 334 2.93 -23.56 -13.75
N SER A 335 1.96 -23.17 -12.92
CA SER A 335 0.64 -23.77 -12.89
C SER A 335 -0.18 -23.26 -14.09
N ALA A 336 -0.57 -24.20 -14.94
CA ALA A 336 -1.33 -24.00 -16.17
C ALA A 336 -2.48 -22.98 -16.04
N PRO A 337 -2.80 -22.23 -17.11
CA PRO A 337 -3.87 -21.24 -17.09
C PRO A 337 -5.20 -21.90 -16.71
N ASN A 338 -5.72 -21.55 -15.54
CA ASN A 338 -7.04 -22.00 -15.12
C ASN A 338 -8.11 -21.38 -16.02
N LYS A 339 -8.92 -22.24 -16.64
CA LYS A 339 -10.09 -21.83 -17.44
C LYS A 339 -11.00 -20.91 -16.63
N PRO A 340 -11.61 -19.88 -17.25
CA PRO A 340 -12.53 -18.99 -16.55
C PRO A 340 -13.70 -19.80 -15.96
N ARG A 341 -13.97 -19.60 -14.66
CA ARG A 341 -15.18 -20.10 -14.01
C ARG A 341 -16.38 -19.47 -14.73
N LYS A 342 -17.20 -20.30 -15.39
CA LYS A 342 -18.51 -19.87 -15.90
C LYS A 342 -19.36 -19.45 -14.71
N ASN A 343 -19.87 -18.22 -14.73
CA ASN A 343 -20.91 -17.80 -13.81
C ASN A 343 -22.14 -18.71 -13.97
N PRO A 344 -22.80 -19.14 -12.89
CA PRO A 344 -24.11 -19.77 -13.00
C PRO A 344 -25.06 -18.82 -13.72
N ALA A 345 -25.73 -19.30 -14.75
CA ALA A 345 -26.77 -18.54 -15.44
C ALA A 345 -27.84 -18.13 -14.42
N LYS A 346 -28.24 -16.86 -14.45
CA LYS A 346 -29.43 -16.39 -13.70
C LYS A 346 -30.66 -17.15 -14.20
N PRO A 347 -31.55 -17.64 -13.31
CA PRO A 347 -32.83 -18.17 -13.75
C PRO A 347 -33.63 -17.06 -14.44
N ALA A 348 -34.19 -17.38 -15.60
CA ALA A 348 -35.09 -16.50 -16.33
C ALA A 348 -36.36 -16.24 -15.49
N LYS A 349 -36.87 -15.01 -15.58
CA LYS A 349 -38.11 -14.58 -14.92
C LYS A 349 -39.33 -15.25 -15.53
#